data_AF-A0A7X6U7L7-F1
#
_entry.id   AF-A0A7X6U7L7-F1
#
_cell.length_a   1.000
_cell.length_b   1.000
_cell.length_c   1.000
_cell.angle_alpha   90.00
_cell.angle_beta   90.00
_cell.angle_gamma   90.00
#
_symmetry.space_group_name_H-M   'P 1'
#
loop_
_entity.id
_entity.type
_entity.pdbx_description
1 polymer ?
#
loop_
_entity_poly.entity_id
_entity_poly.type
_entity_poly.pdbx_seq_one_letter_code
_entity_poly.pdbx_strand_id
1 'polypeptide(L)'
;MNVLVINAGSSSLKYQFLNAETGAVLARGGAERIGLKDAFIKHSLNGADPLTLSIDLPDHKVAVQAVLDALTSDQHGVIKSMSEIDAVGHRVVHGGEKFASSVLITPEVKKAIRACFDLAPLHNPPNMTGIEACEDAMPGVPQVAVFDTAFHQSMPRKAYMYALPYALYEKHGIRR
;
A
#
# COMPACT_ATOMS: atom_id res chain seq x y z
N MET A 1 4.47 -15.91 10.53
CA MET A 1 4.98 -14.89 9.59
C MET A 1 4.39 -13.53 9.95
N ASN A 2 5.22 -12.52 10.17
CA ASN A 2 4.85 -11.15 10.48
C ASN A 2 4.86 -10.29 9.21
N VAL A 3 3.73 -9.64 8.90
CA VAL A 3 3.51 -8.91 7.66
C VAL A 3 3.16 -7.45 7.98
N LEU A 4 3.87 -6.53 7.33
CA LEU A 4 3.51 -5.12 7.31
C LEU A 4 2.56 -4.86 6.14
N VAL A 5 1.34 -4.43 6.41
CA VAL A 5 0.35 -4.07 5.40
C VAL A 5 0.32 -2.55 5.25
N ILE A 6 0.48 -2.05 4.03
CA ILE A 6 0.57 -0.63 3.68
C ILE A 6 -0.57 -0.23 2.75
N ASN A 7 -1.18 0.92 3.06
CA ASN A 7 -2.12 1.62 2.19
C ASN A 7 -1.70 3.08 2.08
N ALA A 8 -0.97 3.41 1.01
CA ALA A 8 -0.50 4.75 0.71
C ALA A 8 -1.55 5.54 -0.10
N GLY A 9 -1.95 6.70 0.40
CA GLY A 9 -2.72 7.71 -0.32
C GLY A 9 -1.87 8.94 -0.62
N SER A 10 -2.44 9.95 -1.29
CA SER A 10 -1.71 11.14 -1.74
C SER A 10 -1.02 11.93 -0.62
N SER A 11 -1.62 12.00 0.56
CA SER A 11 -1.10 12.72 1.74
C SER A 11 -1.18 11.90 3.03
N SER A 12 -1.31 10.59 2.92
CA SER A 12 -1.38 9.68 4.07
C SER A 12 -0.77 8.33 3.76
N LEU A 13 -0.34 7.62 4.80
CA LEU A 13 0.07 6.23 4.73
C LEU A 13 -0.48 5.51 5.94
N LYS A 14 -1.44 4.61 5.72
CA LYS A 14 -1.98 3.75 6.78
C LYS A 14 -1.25 2.43 6.80
N TYR A 15 -1.09 1.85 7.98
CA TYR A 15 -0.47 0.55 8.12
C TYR A 15 -1.09 -0.31 9.22
N GLN A 16 -0.87 -1.61 9.08
CA GLN A 16 -1.01 -2.59 10.14
C GLN A 16 0.18 -3.53 10.12
N PHE A 17 0.69 -3.89 11.29
CA PHE A 17 1.67 -4.94 11.46
C PHE A 17 0.98 -6.12 12.15
N LEU A 18 0.94 -7.27 11.48
CA LEU A 18 0.14 -8.41 11.91
C LEU A 18 0.88 -9.72 11.69
N ASN A 19 0.50 -10.75 12.44
CA ASN A 19 0.90 -12.12 12.17
C ASN A 19 -0.10 -12.77 11.20
N ALA A 20 0.35 -13.16 10.01
CA ALA A 20 -0.50 -13.66 8.94
C ALA A 20 -1.05 -15.08 9.20
N GLU A 21 -0.43 -15.85 10.08
CA GLU A 21 -0.88 -17.20 10.43
C GLU A 21 -2.01 -17.16 11.47
N THR A 22 -1.90 -16.27 12.45
CA THR A 22 -2.88 -16.16 13.54
C THR A 22 -3.93 -15.07 13.30
N GLY A 23 -3.67 -14.13 12.38
CA GLY A 23 -4.48 -12.93 12.16
C GLY A 23 -4.33 -11.88 13.26
N ALA A 24 -3.43 -12.08 14.23
CA ALA A 24 -3.24 -11.14 15.33
C ALA A 24 -2.60 -9.84 14.82
N VAL A 25 -3.30 -8.71 15.02
CA VAL A 25 -2.75 -7.37 14.78
C VAL A 25 -1.87 -7.00 15.97
N LEU A 26 -0.59 -6.74 15.72
CA LEU A 26 0.39 -6.37 16.75
C LEU A 26 0.42 -4.85 16.94
N ALA A 27 0.42 -4.12 15.82
CA ALA A 27 0.34 -2.66 15.80
C ALA A 27 -0.47 -2.16 14.61
N ARG A 28 -1.00 -0.95 14.73
CA ARG A 28 -1.65 -0.23 13.64
C ARG A 28 -1.40 1.25 13.75
N GLY A 29 -1.49 1.94 12.63
CA GLY A 29 -1.34 3.37 12.65
C GLY A 29 -1.43 4.02 11.28
N GLY A 30 -1.01 5.27 11.25
CA GLY A 30 -0.81 5.96 9.99
C GLY A 30 -0.06 7.27 10.15
N ALA A 31 0.68 7.61 9.10
CA ALA A 31 1.17 8.95 8.85
C ALA A 31 0.08 9.75 8.14
N GLU A 32 -0.18 10.95 8.64
CA GLU A 32 -1.17 11.87 8.08
C GLU A 32 -0.53 13.21 7.74
N ARG A 33 -1.12 13.89 6.74
CA ARG A 33 -0.69 15.20 6.26
C ARG A 33 0.75 15.20 5.70
N ILE A 34 1.14 14.10 5.05
CA ILE A 34 2.41 13.98 4.34
C ILE A 34 2.50 15.09 3.27
N GLY A 35 3.63 15.80 3.24
CA GLY A 35 3.89 16.95 2.38
C GLY A 35 3.23 18.26 2.84
N LEU A 36 2.60 18.27 4.02
CA LEU A 36 1.85 19.42 4.57
C LEU A 36 2.35 19.78 5.97
N LYS A 37 1.97 20.99 6.43
CA LYS A 37 2.22 21.41 7.82
C LYS A 37 1.47 20.55 8.82
N ASP A 38 2.01 20.47 10.04
CA ASP A 38 1.41 19.76 11.17
C ASP A 38 1.19 18.28 10.86
N ALA A 39 2.14 17.67 10.14
CA ALA A 39 2.19 16.23 9.94
C ALA A 39 2.37 15.49 11.26
N PHE A 40 1.79 14.29 11.32
CA PHE A 40 1.85 13.45 12.50
C PHE A 40 1.75 11.97 12.15
N ILE A 41 2.24 11.13 13.06
CA ILE A 41 1.98 9.70 13.10
C ILE A 41 1.04 9.39 14.25
N LYS A 42 -0.01 8.64 13.97
CA LYS A 42 -0.81 7.96 14.98
C LYS A 42 -0.39 6.50 15.04
N HIS A 43 0.04 6.01 16.19
CA HIS A 43 0.52 4.65 16.41
C HIS A 43 -0.20 4.01 17.60
N SER A 44 -0.66 2.78 17.46
CA SER A 44 -1.41 2.06 18.50
C SER A 44 -0.97 0.61 18.53
N LEU A 45 -0.56 0.17 19.72
CA LEU A 45 -0.36 -1.24 20.03
C LEU A 45 -1.71 -1.93 20.23
N ASN A 46 -1.75 -3.25 20.04
CA ASN A 46 -2.97 -4.00 20.27
C ASN A 46 -3.49 -3.81 21.71
N GLY A 47 -4.73 -3.34 21.85
CA GLY A 47 -5.36 -3.08 23.14
C GLY A 47 -4.87 -1.82 23.88
N ALA A 48 -3.98 -1.02 23.30
CA ALA A 48 -3.48 0.22 23.90
C ALA A 48 -4.07 1.48 23.24
N ASP A 49 -4.15 2.55 24.03
CA ASP A 49 -4.53 3.87 23.52
C ASP A 49 -3.53 4.36 22.46
N PRO A 50 -4.00 5.08 21.44
CA PRO A 50 -3.14 5.58 20.39
C PRO A 50 -2.22 6.70 20.87
N LEU A 51 -0.94 6.58 20.55
CA LEU A 51 0.06 7.62 20.64
C LEU A 51 0.03 8.48 19.37
N THR A 52 0.10 9.80 19.53
CA THR A 52 0.26 10.75 18.42
C THR A 52 1.62 11.43 18.53
N LEU A 53 2.41 11.35 17.46
CA LEU A 53 3.75 11.95 17.35
C LEU A 53 3.71 13.01 16.26
N SER A 54 3.91 14.28 16.61
CA SER A 54 4.08 15.34 15.62
C SER A 54 5.47 15.26 15.01
N ILE A 55 5.54 15.02 13.69
CA ILE A 55 6.78 14.76 12.94
C ILE A 55 6.65 15.44 11.58
N ASP A 56 7.72 16.07 11.09
CA ASP A 56 7.74 16.58 9.72
C ASP A 56 7.86 15.42 8.72
N LEU A 57 6.93 15.35 7.77
CA LEU A 57 6.81 14.26 6.81
C LEU A 57 6.77 14.85 5.40
N PRO A 58 7.90 15.27 4.82
CA PRO A 58 7.92 15.93 3.52
C PRO A 58 7.46 15.03 2.37
N ASP A 59 7.66 13.71 2.50
CA ASP A 59 7.28 12.72 1.50
C ASP A 59 6.99 11.34 2.12
N HIS A 60 6.56 10.39 1.28
CA HIS A 60 6.25 9.02 1.70
C HIS A 60 7.48 8.21 2.13
N LYS A 61 8.69 8.55 1.68
CA LYS A 61 9.91 7.86 2.11
C LYS A 61 10.18 8.14 3.58
N VAL A 62 10.09 9.41 3.98
CA VAL A 62 10.19 9.81 5.40
C VAL A 62 9.03 9.23 6.20
N ALA A 63 7.81 9.20 5.64
CA ALA A 63 6.67 8.59 6.32
C ALA A 63 6.83 7.09 6.57
N VAL A 64 7.35 6.33 5.59
CA VAL A 64 7.64 4.90 5.77
C VAL A 64 8.71 4.71 6.85
N GLN A 65 9.80 5.49 6.80
CA GLN A 65 10.84 5.40 7.82
C GLN A 65 10.29 5.67 9.22
N ALA A 66 9.49 6.72 9.38
CA ALA A 66 8.91 7.07 10.68
C ALA A 66 7.88 6.02 11.18
N VAL A 67 7.21 5.30 10.28
CA VAL A 67 6.40 4.12 10.65
C VAL A 67 7.28 2.98 11.16
N LEU A 68 8.40 2.71 10.50
CA LEU A 68 9.34 1.66 10.91
C LEU A 68 9.98 1.99 12.25
N ASP A 69 10.39 3.25 12.46
CA ASP A 69 10.90 3.74 13.73
C ASP A 69 9.88 3.59 14.86
N ALA A 70 8.59 3.84 14.56
CA ALA A 70 7.52 3.63 15.53
C ALA A 70 7.34 2.15 15.89
N LEU A 71 7.48 1.24 14.93
CA LEU A 71 7.40 -0.20 15.14
C LEU A 71 8.60 -0.75 15.95
N THR A 72 9.78 -0.15 15.82
CA THR A 72 11.02 -0.59 16.50
C THR A 72 11.36 0.20 17.75
N SER A 73 10.51 1.14 18.17
CA SER A 73 10.77 2.00 19.35
C SER A 73 10.84 1.19 20.65
N ASP A 74 11.84 1.47 21.49
CA ASP A 74 11.96 0.85 22.82
C ASP A 74 10.79 1.19 23.76
N GLN A 75 10.08 2.31 23.50
CA GLN A 75 9.02 2.80 24.38
C GLN A 75 7.63 2.32 23.97
N HIS A 76 7.40 2.19 22.67
CA HIS A 76 6.06 1.96 22.11
C HIS A 76 6.08 1.06 20.86
N GLY A 77 7.20 0.41 20.54
CA GLY A 77 7.30 -0.53 19.44
C GLY A 77 6.74 -1.91 19.77
N VAL A 78 6.68 -2.75 18.73
CA VAL A 78 6.24 -4.15 18.80
C VAL A 78 7.32 -5.15 18.41
N ILE A 79 8.40 -4.67 17.81
CA ILE A 79 9.53 -5.46 17.34
C ILE A 79 10.82 -4.76 17.76
N LYS A 80 11.92 -5.51 17.86
CA LYS A 80 13.24 -5.00 18.22
C LYS A 80 14.04 -4.57 16.99
N SER A 81 13.75 -5.16 15.83
CA SER A 81 14.46 -4.86 14.59
C SER A 81 13.60 -5.10 13.36
N MET A 82 13.95 -4.42 12.27
CA MET A 82 13.28 -4.55 10.97
C MET A 82 13.37 -5.96 10.39
N SER A 83 14.32 -6.78 10.84
CA SER A 83 14.44 -8.19 10.47
C SER A 83 13.26 -9.06 10.94
N GLU A 84 12.40 -8.55 11.83
CA GLU A 84 11.17 -9.24 12.25
C GLU A 84 9.99 -8.98 11.30
N ILE A 85 10.20 -8.18 10.25
CA ILE A 85 9.23 -7.97 9.16
C ILE A 85 9.55 -8.96 8.04
N ASP A 86 8.74 -10.02 7.94
CA ASP A 86 8.98 -11.10 6.96
C ASP A 86 8.54 -10.72 5.54
N ALA A 87 7.53 -9.86 5.40
CA ALA A 87 7.00 -9.41 4.12
C ALA A 87 6.21 -8.09 4.23
N VAL A 88 6.00 -7.43 3.10
CA VAL A 88 5.13 -6.25 3.00
C VAL A 88 3.99 -6.48 2.01
N GLY A 89 2.75 -6.22 2.43
CA GLY A 89 1.57 -6.25 1.56
C GLY A 89 1.13 -4.84 1.21
N HIS A 90 0.93 -4.54 -0.06
CA HIS A 90 0.52 -3.22 -0.55
C HIS A 90 -0.87 -3.28 -1.17
N ARG A 91 -1.75 -2.37 -0.74
CA ARG A 91 -2.94 -2.07 -1.52
C ARG A 91 -2.54 -1.31 -2.79
N VAL A 92 -2.99 -1.80 -3.94
CA VAL A 92 -2.87 -1.12 -5.23
C VAL A 92 -4.26 -1.00 -5.84
N VAL A 93 -4.68 0.20 -6.23
CA VAL A 93 -6.06 0.39 -6.69
C VAL A 93 -6.32 -0.31 -8.03
N HIS A 94 -5.55 0.00 -9.07
CA HIS A 94 -5.85 -0.49 -10.42
C HIS A 94 -4.74 -1.37 -10.98
N GLY A 95 -5.05 -2.64 -11.23
CA GLY A 95 -4.16 -3.60 -11.91
C GLY A 95 -4.38 -3.72 -13.42
N GLY A 96 -5.39 -3.02 -13.94
CA GLY A 96 -5.83 -3.18 -15.33
C GLY A 96 -6.42 -4.58 -15.56
N GLU A 97 -6.41 -5.03 -16.80
CA GLU A 97 -6.82 -6.41 -17.13
C GLU A 97 -5.70 -7.44 -16.88
N LYS A 98 -4.47 -6.96 -16.64
CA LYS A 98 -3.30 -7.83 -16.51
C LYS A 98 -3.28 -8.60 -15.19
N PHE A 99 -3.81 -8.02 -14.11
CA PHE A 99 -3.78 -8.61 -12.78
C PHE A 99 -5.17 -8.95 -12.26
N ALA A 100 -5.45 -10.24 -12.16
CA ALA A 100 -6.68 -10.80 -11.61
C ALA A 100 -6.52 -11.41 -10.21
N SER A 101 -5.33 -11.30 -9.63
CA SER A 101 -4.98 -11.80 -8.30
C SER A 101 -3.85 -10.97 -7.70
N SER A 102 -3.58 -11.16 -6.41
CA SER A 102 -2.36 -10.65 -5.78
C SER A 102 -1.11 -11.26 -6.42
N VAL A 103 -0.01 -10.50 -6.47
CA VAL A 103 1.26 -10.94 -7.08
C VAL A 103 2.47 -10.42 -6.30
N LEU A 104 3.57 -11.16 -6.33
CA LEU A 104 4.87 -10.66 -5.87
C LEU A 104 5.30 -9.46 -6.74
N ILE A 105 5.77 -8.39 -6.11
CA ILE A 105 6.21 -7.19 -6.79
C ILE A 105 7.57 -7.45 -7.45
N THR A 106 7.61 -7.28 -8.77
CA THR A 106 8.82 -7.32 -9.60
C THR A 106 8.92 -6.03 -10.43
N PRO A 107 10.04 -5.74 -11.11
CA PRO A 107 10.14 -4.62 -12.04
C PRO A 107 9.02 -4.59 -13.10
N GLU A 108 8.60 -5.75 -13.60
CA GLU A 108 7.52 -5.89 -14.59
C GLU A 108 6.15 -5.57 -14.00
N VAL A 109 5.93 -5.93 -12.72
CA VAL A 109 4.72 -5.55 -11.98
C VAL A 109 4.68 -4.04 -11.77
N LYS A 110 5.78 -3.42 -11.35
CA LYS A 110 5.86 -1.96 -11.19
C LYS A 110 5.58 -1.24 -12.51
N LYS A 111 6.14 -1.71 -13.62
CA LYS A 111 5.86 -1.16 -14.96
C LYS A 111 4.37 -1.25 -15.32
N ALA A 112 3.71 -2.36 -15.01
CA ALA A 112 2.29 -2.55 -15.29
C ALA A 112 1.40 -1.67 -14.39
N ILE A 113 1.75 -1.47 -13.12
CA ILE A 113 1.06 -0.54 -12.22
C ILE A 113 1.19 0.90 -12.75
N ARG A 114 2.39 1.31 -13.19
CA ARG A 114 2.63 2.63 -13.80
C ARG A 114 1.82 2.85 -15.08
N ALA A 115 1.67 1.83 -15.91
CA ALA A 115 0.81 1.90 -17.10
C ALA A 115 -0.68 2.11 -16.76
N CYS A 116 -1.10 1.84 -15.52
CA CYS A 116 -2.47 2.07 -15.05
C CYS A 116 -2.63 3.42 -14.32
N PHE A 117 -1.65 4.32 -14.34
CA PHE A 117 -1.75 5.62 -13.67
C PHE A 117 -2.91 6.45 -14.22
N ASP A 118 -3.14 6.45 -15.54
CA ASP A 118 -4.25 7.19 -16.14
C ASP A 118 -5.62 6.63 -15.75
N LEU A 119 -5.69 5.35 -15.36
CA LEU A 119 -6.93 4.70 -14.89
C LEU A 119 -7.23 5.00 -13.42
N ALA A 120 -6.21 5.29 -12.61
CA ALA A 120 -6.35 5.62 -11.20
C ALA A 120 -5.34 6.70 -10.75
N PRO A 121 -5.42 7.92 -11.31
CA PRO A 121 -4.37 8.94 -11.18
C PRO A 121 -4.21 9.45 -9.74
N LEU A 122 -5.26 9.37 -8.94
CA LEU A 122 -5.25 9.80 -7.54
C LEU A 122 -4.75 8.71 -6.58
N HIS A 123 -4.56 7.47 -7.05
CA HIS A 123 -4.30 6.33 -6.17
C HIS A 123 -3.07 5.52 -6.57
N ASN A 124 -2.95 5.11 -7.83
CA ASN A 124 -1.83 4.29 -8.27
C ASN A 124 -0.46 4.99 -8.10
N PRO A 125 -0.30 6.31 -8.37
CA PRO A 125 0.97 6.97 -8.11
C PRO A 125 1.35 6.95 -6.62
N PRO A 126 0.48 7.33 -5.67
CA PRO A 126 0.77 7.13 -4.25
C PRO A 126 1.04 5.69 -3.83
N ASN A 127 0.30 4.71 -4.39
CA ASN A 127 0.56 3.28 -4.11
C ASN A 127 1.97 2.88 -4.55
N MET A 128 2.40 3.33 -5.74
CA MET A 128 3.75 3.10 -6.25
C MET A 128 4.82 3.74 -5.37
N THR A 129 4.60 4.99 -4.93
CA THR A 129 5.53 5.66 -4.01
C THR A 129 5.68 4.87 -2.71
N GLY A 130 4.60 4.31 -2.16
CA GLY A 130 4.65 3.47 -0.98
C GLY A 130 5.44 2.16 -1.17
N ILE A 131 5.35 1.54 -2.35
CA ILE A 131 6.15 0.36 -2.73
C ILE A 131 7.63 0.72 -2.76
N GLU A 132 7.99 1.78 -3.49
CA GLU A 132 9.39 2.18 -3.66
C GLU A 132 10.02 2.67 -2.34
N ALA A 133 9.26 3.38 -1.51
CA ALA A 133 9.69 3.76 -0.18
C ALA A 133 9.98 2.55 0.73
N CYS A 134 9.18 1.48 0.63
CA CYS A 134 9.45 0.24 1.36
C CYS A 134 10.64 -0.53 0.78
N GLU A 135 10.86 -0.50 -0.55
CA GLU A 135 12.05 -1.12 -1.17
C GLU A 135 13.34 -0.44 -0.69
N ASP A 136 13.32 0.90 -0.61
CA ASP A 136 14.44 1.70 -0.11
C ASP A 136 14.71 1.44 1.39
N ALA A 137 13.67 1.40 2.21
CA ALA A 137 13.79 1.27 3.66
C ALA A 137 14.07 -0.17 4.13
N MET A 138 13.55 -1.17 3.41
CA MET A 138 13.69 -2.60 3.73
C MET A 138 14.23 -3.40 2.54
N PRO A 139 15.50 -3.19 2.12
CA PRO A 139 16.07 -3.90 0.99
C PRO A 139 16.02 -5.42 1.18
N GLY A 140 15.52 -6.14 0.17
CA GLY A 140 15.46 -7.61 0.17
C GLY A 140 14.22 -8.21 0.84
N VAL A 141 13.38 -7.42 1.52
CA VAL A 141 12.10 -7.92 2.06
C VAL A 141 11.10 -8.09 0.91
N PRO A 142 10.46 -9.27 0.76
CA PRO A 142 9.51 -9.50 -0.31
C PRO A 142 8.26 -8.63 -0.15
N GLN A 143 7.82 -8.03 -1.25
CA GLN A 143 6.61 -7.21 -1.28
C GLN A 143 5.56 -7.78 -2.23
N VAL A 144 4.29 -7.71 -1.84
CA VAL A 144 3.15 -8.24 -2.59
C VAL A 144 2.17 -7.11 -2.90
N ALA A 145 1.75 -6.99 -4.15
CA ALA A 145 0.66 -6.10 -4.55
C ALA A 145 -0.68 -6.85 -4.50
N VAL A 146 -1.66 -6.24 -3.84
CA VAL A 146 -3.05 -6.71 -3.77
C VAL A 146 -3.92 -5.66 -4.46
N PHE A 147 -4.59 -6.06 -5.55
CA PHE A 147 -5.32 -5.14 -6.41
C PHE A 147 -6.80 -5.05 -6.03
N ASP A 148 -7.33 -3.84 -5.84
CA ASP A 148 -8.78 -3.63 -5.60
C ASP A 148 -9.60 -4.19 -6.77
N THR A 149 -9.08 -4.14 -8.00
CA THR A 149 -9.75 -4.63 -9.21
C THR A 149 -9.78 -6.16 -9.36
N ALA A 150 -8.96 -6.90 -8.60
CA ALA A 150 -8.74 -8.33 -8.85
C ALA A 150 -10.03 -9.16 -8.71
N PHE A 151 -10.80 -8.92 -7.64
CA PHE A 151 -12.05 -9.63 -7.37
C PHE A 151 -13.08 -9.49 -8.51
N HIS A 152 -13.03 -8.37 -9.24
CA HIS A 152 -13.99 -8.04 -10.30
C HIS A 152 -13.63 -8.62 -11.67
N GLN A 153 -12.45 -9.24 -11.83
CA GLN A 153 -12.02 -9.75 -13.14
C GLN A 153 -12.88 -10.92 -13.68
N SER A 154 -13.67 -11.56 -12.84
CA SER A 154 -14.61 -12.63 -13.24
C SER A 154 -15.95 -12.12 -13.80
N MET A 155 -16.17 -10.80 -13.85
CA MET A 155 -17.39 -10.24 -14.43
C MET A 155 -17.54 -10.68 -15.90
N PRO A 156 -18.75 -11.12 -16.33
CA PRO A 156 -18.98 -11.48 -17.72
C PRO A 156 -18.97 -10.24 -18.62
N ARG A 157 -18.64 -10.42 -19.89
CA ARG A 157 -18.58 -9.35 -20.91
C ARG A 157 -19.82 -8.46 -20.95
N LYS A 158 -21.02 -9.04 -20.82
CA LYS A 158 -22.28 -8.30 -20.79
C LYS A 158 -22.41 -7.29 -19.62
N ALA A 159 -21.58 -7.43 -18.57
CA ALA A 159 -21.65 -6.61 -17.37
C ALA A 159 -20.51 -5.57 -17.27
N TYR A 160 -19.32 -5.87 -17.82
CA TYR A 160 -18.20 -4.92 -17.80
C TYR A 160 -18.13 -4.02 -19.04
N MET A 161 -18.75 -4.43 -20.14
CA MET A 161 -18.78 -3.63 -21.36
C MET A 161 -19.79 -2.49 -21.23
N TYR A 162 -19.35 -1.29 -21.61
CA TYR A 162 -20.25 -0.14 -21.75
C TYR A 162 -20.94 -0.13 -23.11
N ALA A 163 -22.12 0.51 -23.17
CA ALA A 163 -22.86 0.78 -24.41
C ALA A 163 -22.25 1.98 -25.16
N LEU A 164 -20.96 1.90 -25.44
CA LEU A 164 -20.15 2.89 -26.17
C LEU A 164 -19.59 2.24 -27.45
N PRO A 165 -19.05 3.03 -28.41
CA PRO A 165 -18.37 2.46 -29.58
C PRO A 165 -17.31 1.45 -29.18
N TYR A 166 -17.35 0.25 -29.78
CA TYR A 166 -16.49 -0.88 -29.38
C TYR A 166 -14.98 -0.57 -29.46
N ALA A 167 -14.60 0.29 -30.42
CA ALA A 167 -13.22 0.75 -30.60
C ALA A 167 -12.64 1.43 -29.34
N LEU A 168 -13.47 2.03 -28.47
CA LEU A 168 -13.01 2.62 -27.22
C LEU A 168 -12.52 1.56 -26.21
N TYR A 169 -13.17 0.39 -26.17
CA TYR A 169 -12.68 -0.75 -25.41
C TYR A 169 -11.38 -1.29 -26.01
N GLU A 170 -11.33 -1.52 -27.32
CA GLU A 170 -10.15 -2.11 -27.97
C GLU A 170 -8.91 -1.22 -27.89
N LYS A 171 -9.08 0.10 -28.05
CA LYS A 171 -7.97 1.06 -28.09
C LYS A 171 -7.55 1.57 -26.71
N HIS A 172 -8.51 1.75 -25.79
CA HIS A 172 -8.27 2.42 -24.52
C HIS A 172 -8.60 1.56 -23.30
N GLY A 173 -9.09 0.33 -23.47
CA GLY A 173 -9.45 -0.56 -22.36
C GLY A 173 -10.63 -0.05 -21.54
N ILE A 174 -11.50 0.79 -22.11
CA ILE A 174 -12.63 1.37 -21.36
C ILE A 174 -13.66 0.28 -21.05
N ARG A 175 -13.73 -0.09 -19.77
CA ARG A 175 -14.64 -1.08 -19.18
C ARG A 175 -14.89 -0.77 -17.71
N ARG A 176 -15.86 -1.45 -17.12
CA ARG A 176 -16.04 -1.49 -15.66
C ARG A 176 -14.92 -2.27 -14.98
#